data_AF-A0A2K6EIR1-F1
#
_entry.id   AF-A0A2K6EIR1-F1
#
_cell.length_a   1.000
_cell.length_b   1.000
_cell.length_c   1.000
_cell.angle_alpha   90.00
_cell.angle_beta   90.00
_cell.angle_gamma   90.00
#
_symmetry.space_group_name_H-M   'P 1'
#
loop_
_entity.id
_entity.type
_entity.pdbx_description
1 polymer ?
#
loop_
_entity_poly.entity_id
_entity_poly.type
_entity_poly.pdbx_seq_one_letter_code
_entity_poly.pdbx_strand_id
1 'polypeptide(L)'
;MHVQFPPKPTLPGAFWDGRVTTGSPGICLYETESAPAPQSSDESPYCEAETLPTVEKEKPARESSETDLEIEDTEKFFTIGQKELYLEACKLVGTVPVSYFIRNIEESYVNLNHHGLGPKGTKAIAIALVSNTTVTKLELEDNCIMEEGVLSLVEMLQENYYLQEMNISNNNLDLKGARIISEFLQRDSSSIWNLELSGNNLKEEAAELLSQALSTNYRIKELDLSHNQFSDAGGEHLGQMLSINVGLQSLDLSWNHFHVRGAVALCNGLRSNVTLKKLDLSMNGFGNEGALALGEVLRLNSSLTYLDVSCNDISNEGASEISRGLEYNENLKVLKLFLNPISMDGALLLILAIKRNPKSSMEELDISNVLVTEQFTKTLDGVYAVHPQLNVVYKAVPGLSVKKTVFLWTNPMKLIQSYADQQKITVVDFLKSLNPAGTMKMHVGEFRKAMVQQNKVPLNQYQLGELIKRLDEKTGMVNFSFLNMPKT
;
A
#
# COMPACT_ATOMS: atom_id res chain seq x y z
N MET A 1 16.42 -32.85 -43.77
CA MET A 1 16.69 -33.73 -42.62
C MET A 1 15.57 -33.51 -41.62
N HIS A 2 14.83 -34.56 -41.27
CA HIS A 2 13.75 -34.52 -40.29
C HIS A 2 14.35 -34.40 -38.89
N VAL A 3 13.99 -33.33 -38.15
CA VAL A 3 14.34 -33.18 -36.74
C VAL A 3 13.21 -33.78 -35.91
N GLN A 4 13.49 -34.86 -35.20
CA GLN A 4 12.61 -35.46 -34.20
C GLN A 4 12.72 -34.68 -32.89
N PHE A 5 11.59 -34.24 -32.35
CA PHE A 5 11.52 -33.70 -30.99
C PHE A 5 11.26 -34.84 -29.99
N PRO A 6 11.85 -34.79 -28.77
CA PRO A 6 11.61 -35.77 -27.73
C PRO A 6 10.17 -35.69 -27.19
N PRO A 7 9.60 -36.80 -26.67
CA PRO A 7 8.23 -36.83 -26.18
C PRO A 7 8.04 -36.04 -24.88
N LYS A 8 6.87 -35.39 -24.74
CA LYS A 8 6.45 -34.66 -23.54
C LYS A 8 6.39 -35.57 -22.30
N PRO A 9 6.78 -35.10 -21.10
CA PRO A 9 6.57 -35.83 -19.87
C PRO A 9 5.08 -35.89 -19.50
N THR A 10 4.56 -37.11 -19.29
CA THR A 10 3.22 -37.40 -18.78
C THR A 10 3.18 -37.25 -17.26
N LEU A 11 2.29 -36.37 -16.76
CA LEU A 11 1.96 -36.29 -15.34
C LEU A 11 1.06 -37.48 -14.93
N PRO A 12 1.20 -38.04 -13.72
CA PRO A 12 0.36 -39.13 -13.24
C PRO A 12 -1.06 -38.63 -12.93
N GLY A 13 -2.05 -39.32 -13.53
CA GLY A 13 -3.47 -39.07 -13.31
C GLY A 13 -3.89 -39.45 -11.89
N ALA A 14 -4.40 -38.49 -11.14
CA ALA A 14 -5.08 -38.73 -9.87
C ALA A 14 -6.54 -39.14 -10.13
N PHE A 15 -6.84 -40.41 -9.87
CA PHE A 15 -8.20 -40.92 -9.70
C PHE A 15 -8.82 -40.27 -8.46
N TRP A 16 -9.88 -39.49 -8.66
CA TRP A 16 -10.79 -39.07 -7.59
C TRP A 16 -11.90 -40.11 -7.49
N ASP A 17 -11.86 -40.93 -6.45
CA ASP A 17 -12.99 -41.81 -6.09
C ASP A 17 -13.72 -41.18 -4.89
N GLY A 18 -14.96 -40.77 -5.14
CA GLY A 18 -15.78 -40.07 -4.17
C GLY A 18 -16.32 -41.00 -3.09
N ARG A 19 -16.17 -40.63 -1.82
CA ARG A 19 -17.11 -41.02 -0.76
C ARG A 19 -17.39 -39.88 0.21
N VAL A 20 -18.66 -39.53 0.22
CA VAL A 20 -19.36 -38.73 1.22
C VAL A 20 -19.54 -39.60 2.47
N THR A 21 -19.10 -39.14 3.64
CA THR A 21 -19.68 -39.56 4.92
C THR A 21 -19.73 -38.40 5.90
N THR A 22 -20.93 -38.21 6.41
CA THR A 22 -21.45 -37.28 7.41
C THR A 22 -20.85 -37.47 8.81
N GLY A 23 -20.71 -36.39 9.59
CA GLY A 23 -20.65 -36.47 11.06
C GLY A 23 -19.96 -35.30 11.76
N SER A 24 -20.73 -34.34 12.27
CA SER A 24 -20.33 -33.33 13.27
C SER A 24 -20.61 -33.85 14.70
N PRO A 25 -20.35 -33.09 15.79
CA PRO A 25 -19.03 -32.80 16.37
C PRO A 25 -18.97 -33.19 17.88
N GLY A 26 -17.77 -33.41 18.41
CA GLY A 26 -17.54 -33.69 19.84
C GLY A 26 -16.70 -32.61 20.54
N ILE A 27 -17.21 -32.09 21.65
CA ILE A 27 -16.61 -31.13 22.58
C ILE A 27 -16.11 -31.90 23.83
N CYS A 28 -15.16 -31.29 24.57
CA CYS A 28 -14.71 -31.53 25.96
C CYS A 28 -13.53 -32.48 26.16
N LEU A 29 -12.61 -32.34 27.13
CA LEU A 29 -12.17 -31.31 28.10
C LEU A 29 -11.08 -32.02 28.97
N TYR A 30 -10.02 -31.31 29.43
CA TYR A 30 -9.10 -31.60 30.57
C TYR A 30 -8.32 -32.97 30.53
N GLU A 31 -7.12 -33.22 31.08
CA GLU A 31 -6.41 -32.75 32.29
C GLU A 31 -4.93 -33.30 32.31
N THR A 32 -3.99 -32.49 32.82
CA THR A 32 -2.84 -32.75 33.74
C THR A 32 -1.74 -33.83 33.56
N GLU A 33 -0.49 -33.31 33.57
CA GLU A 33 0.67 -33.58 34.46
C GLU A 33 1.55 -34.87 34.46
N SER A 34 2.87 -34.60 34.33
CA SER A 34 4.01 -35.03 35.16
C SER A 34 4.99 -36.14 34.69
N ALA A 35 6.27 -35.86 35.00
CA ALA A 35 7.57 -36.42 34.56
C ALA A 35 7.93 -37.80 35.22
N PRO A 36 9.15 -38.41 35.13
CA PRO A 36 10.51 -37.82 35.01
C PRO A 36 11.57 -38.57 34.15
N ALA A 37 12.77 -37.95 34.07
CA ALA A 37 14.02 -38.44 33.46
C ALA A 37 14.78 -39.47 34.34
N PRO A 38 15.88 -40.08 33.82
CA PRO A 38 17.21 -39.75 34.37
C PRO A 38 18.36 -39.67 33.34
N GLN A 39 19.49 -39.15 33.82
CA GLN A 39 20.75 -38.72 33.18
C GLN A 39 21.79 -39.85 32.93
N SER A 40 22.73 -39.61 32.00
CA SER A 40 24.22 -39.58 32.15
C SER A 40 24.90 -39.80 30.78
N SER A 41 25.70 -38.85 30.27
CA SER A 41 27.17 -38.64 30.40
C SER A 41 27.85 -38.85 29.03
N ASP A 42 28.41 -37.77 28.47
CA ASP A 42 29.83 -37.62 28.06
C ASP A 42 30.12 -38.28 26.69
N GLU A 43 30.70 -37.65 25.66
CA GLU A 43 31.95 -36.88 25.59
C GLU A 43 32.03 -36.22 24.19
N SER A 44 32.71 -35.08 24.09
CA SER A 44 33.25 -34.49 22.85
C SER A 44 34.73 -34.19 23.12
N PRO A 45 35.66 -34.23 22.14
CA PRO A 45 35.87 -33.03 21.31
C PRO A 45 36.54 -33.22 19.92
N TYR A 46 36.32 -32.17 19.10
CA TYR A 46 37.22 -31.47 18.15
C TYR A 46 37.93 -32.15 16.97
N CYS A 47 37.80 -31.45 15.83
CA CYS A 47 38.53 -31.57 14.58
C CYS A 47 39.88 -30.84 14.65
N GLU A 48 40.91 -31.43 14.02
CA GLU A 48 42.12 -30.73 13.60
C GLU A 48 42.39 -31.00 12.12
N ALA A 49 42.80 -29.93 11.44
CA ALA A 49 43.30 -29.91 10.08
C ALA A 49 44.82 -30.13 10.11
N GLU A 50 45.38 -30.84 9.12
CA GLU A 50 46.78 -30.67 8.76
C GLU A 50 47.09 -31.13 7.32
N THR A 51 47.86 -30.28 6.65
CA THR A 51 48.50 -30.35 5.34
C THR A 51 49.61 -31.39 5.24
N LEU A 52 50.00 -31.87 4.05
CA LEU A 52 51.36 -32.38 3.70
C LEU A 52 51.50 -32.58 2.15
N PRO A 53 52.71 -32.79 1.55
CA PRO A 53 53.25 -31.91 0.50
C PRO A 53 53.65 -32.58 -0.84
N THR A 54 54.21 -31.75 -1.72
CA THR A 54 54.81 -31.97 -3.06
C THR A 54 55.92 -33.03 -3.18
N VAL A 55 55.96 -33.77 -4.30
CA VAL A 55 57.16 -34.44 -4.88
C VAL A 55 57.14 -34.35 -6.43
N GLU A 56 58.35 -34.22 -7.00
CA GLU A 56 58.71 -33.87 -8.38
C GLU A 56 58.63 -34.99 -9.46
N LYS A 57 58.59 -34.52 -10.74
CA LYS A 57 59.24 -35.03 -12.00
C LYS A 57 58.84 -36.39 -12.59
N GLU A 58 58.40 -36.36 -13.86
CA GLU A 58 59.16 -36.84 -15.03
C GLU A 58 58.50 -36.46 -16.38
N LYS A 59 59.33 -36.10 -17.37
CA LYS A 59 58.98 -35.96 -18.80
C LYS A 59 59.28 -37.30 -19.50
N PRO A 60 58.59 -37.62 -20.60
CA PRO A 60 59.35 -37.68 -21.85
C PRO A 60 58.64 -37.00 -23.03
N ALA A 61 59.47 -36.55 -23.97
CA ALA A 61 59.11 -35.95 -25.24
C ALA A 61 58.64 -36.99 -26.26
N ARG A 62 57.71 -36.60 -27.15
CA ARG A 62 57.88 -36.69 -28.61
C ARG A 62 56.76 -35.96 -29.36
N GLU A 63 57.21 -35.28 -30.40
CA GLU A 63 56.49 -34.44 -31.35
C GLU A 63 55.37 -35.19 -32.07
N SER A 64 54.29 -34.49 -32.42
CA SER A 64 53.75 -34.55 -33.78
C SER A 64 52.68 -33.48 -34.01
N SER A 65 52.98 -32.61 -34.98
CA SER A 65 52.05 -31.91 -35.88
C SER A 65 51.10 -30.86 -35.29
N GLU A 66 51.51 -29.61 -35.49
CA GLU A 66 50.64 -28.44 -35.64
C GLU A 66 49.59 -28.70 -36.72
N THR A 67 48.33 -28.77 -36.29
CA THR A 67 47.19 -28.36 -37.11
C THR A 67 46.34 -27.46 -36.23
N ASP A 68 46.64 -26.17 -36.28
CA ASP A 68 45.71 -25.12 -35.85
C ASP A 68 44.51 -25.16 -36.78
N LEU A 69 43.53 -26.00 -36.45
CA LEU A 69 42.15 -25.73 -36.79
C LEU A 69 41.61 -24.89 -35.65
N GLU A 70 41.78 -23.57 -35.76
CA GLU A 70 40.88 -22.64 -35.11
C GLU A 70 39.47 -23.00 -35.60
N ILE A 71 38.75 -23.77 -34.78
CA ILE A 71 37.30 -23.77 -34.84
C ILE A 71 36.95 -22.34 -34.46
N GLU A 72 36.64 -21.51 -35.45
CA GLU A 72 35.90 -20.27 -35.22
C GLU A 72 34.61 -20.69 -34.50
N ASP A 73 34.62 -20.60 -33.18
CA ASP A 73 33.42 -20.52 -32.34
C ASP A 73 32.64 -19.31 -32.85
N THR A 74 31.85 -19.55 -33.88
CA THR A 74 30.84 -18.65 -34.41
C THR A 74 29.56 -18.71 -33.58
N GLU A 75 29.63 -19.28 -32.36
CA GLU A 75 28.68 -18.98 -31.30
C GLU A 75 29.08 -17.70 -30.58
N LYS A 76 28.99 -16.57 -31.31
CA LYS A 76 28.65 -15.32 -30.63
C LYS A 76 27.26 -15.53 -30.05
N PHE A 77 27.19 -15.97 -28.79
CA PHE A 77 26.08 -15.62 -27.92
C PHE A 77 26.06 -14.09 -27.83
N PHE A 78 25.45 -13.46 -28.83
CA PHE A 78 24.98 -12.11 -28.68
C PHE A 78 23.92 -12.21 -27.57
N THR A 79 24.30 -11.86 -26.34
CA THR A 79 23.34 -11.29 -25.41
C THR A 79 22.82 -10.06 -26.12
N ILE A 80 21.75 -10.24 -26.91
CA ILE A 80 21.00 -9.17 -27.53
C ILE A 80 20.67 -8.22 -26.36
N GLY A 81 21.14 -6.98 -26.43
CA GLY A 81 20.85 -6.01 -25.39
C GLY A 81 19.33 -5.86 -25.27
N GLN A 82 18.85 -5.53 -24.07
CA GLN A 82 17.39 -5.45 -23.82
C GLN A 82 16.70 -4.46 -24.77
N LYS A 83 17.42 -3.43 -25.21
CA LYS A 83 16.98 -2.45 -26.22
C LYS A 83 16.77 -3.12 -27.58
N GLU A 84 17.74 -3.91 -28.04
CA GLU A 84 17.63 -4.66 -29.29
C GLU A 84 16.51 -5.71 -29.21
N LEU A 85 16.35 -6.38 -28.06
CA LEU A 85 15.26 -7.34 -27.83
C LEU A 85 13.90 -6.66 -27.97
N TYR A 86 13.73 -5.48 -27.37
CA TYR A 86 12.50 -4.70 -27.51
C TYR A 86 12.24 -4.26 -28.96
N LEU A 87 13.27 -3.79 -29.66
CA LEU A 87 13.15 -3.38 -31.07
C LEU A 87 12.73 -4.55 -31.97
N GLU A 88 13.30 -5.73 -31.76
CA GLU A 88 12.89 -6.94 -32.49
C GLU A 88 11.47 -7.40 -32.09
N ALA A 89 11.11 -7.30 -30.82
CA ALA A 89 9.75 -7.60 -30.35
C ALA A 89 8.72 -6.68 -31.03
N CYS A 90 8.99 -5.38 -31.12
CA CYS A 90 8.16 -4.42 -31.84
C CYS A 90 8.00 -4.76 -33.32
N LYS A 91 9.09 -5.15 -34.00
CA LYS A 91 9.02 -5.62 -35.39
C LYS A 91 8.15 -6.86 -35.53
N LEU A 92 8.31 -7.83 -34.62
CA LEU A 92 7.57 -9.09 -34.62
C LEU A 92 6.05 -8.89 -34.45
N VAL A 93 5.64 -8.02 -33.52
CA VAL A 93 4.21 -7.78 -33.25
C VAL A 93 3.62 -6.65 -34.12
N GLY A 94 4.45 -5.97 -34.91
CA GLY A 94 4.06 -4.92 -35.84
C GLY A 94 3.67 -3.61 -35.16
N THR A 95 4.45 -3.15 -34.18
CA THR A 95 4.23 -1.91 -33.44
C THR A 95 5.40 -0.94 -33.57
N VAL A 96 5.12 0.35 -33.41
CA VAL A 96 6.16 1.38 -33.38
C VAL A 96 6.81 1.37 -31.99
N PRO A 97 8.15 1.25 -31.89
CA PRO A 97 8.83 1.26 -30.60
C PRO A 97 8.63 2.58 -29.84
N VAL A 98 8.35 2.48 -28.55
CA VAL A 98 8.26 3.65 -27.67
C VAL A 98 9.66 4.11 -27.30
N SER A 99 10.02 5.29 -27.80
CA SER A 99 11.37 5.86 -27.59
C SER A 99 11.70 6.08 -26.11
N TYR A 100 10.70 6.39 -25.27
CA TYR A 100 10.89 6.53 -23.82
C TYR A 100 11.33 5.19 -23.21
N PHE A 101 10.65 4.09 -23.52
CA PHE A 101 11.02 2.77 -23.01
C PHE A 101 12.45 2.38 -23.36
N ILE A 102 12.88 2.61 -24.60
CA ILE A 102 14.27 2.32 -25.03
C ILE A 102 15.31 3.07 -24.16
N ARG A 103 15.01 4.31 -23.78
CA ARG A 103 15.93 5.14 -22.96
C ARG A 103 15.92 4.74 -21.49
N ASN A 104 14.84 4.13 -21.01
CA ASN A 104 14.58 3.93 -19.59
C ASN A 104 14.49 2.45 -19.16
N ILE A 105 14.65 1.48 -20.07
CA ILE A 105 14.56 0.04 -19.75
C ILE A 105 15.61 -0.45 -18.73
N GLU A 106 16.71 0.30 -18.58
CA GLU A 106 17.78 0.03 -17.62
C GLU A 106 17.52 0.69 -16.24
N GLU A 107 16.49 1.53 -16.12
CA GLU A 107 16.09 2.17 -14.86
C GLU A 107 15.19 1.26 -14.02
N SER A 108 15.17 1.46 -12.70
CA SER A 108 14.28 0.70 -11.81
C SER A 108 12.81 1.11 -11.91
N TYR A 109 12.55 2.33 -12.36
CA TYR A 109 11.23 2.90 -12.54
C TYR A 109 10.98 3.25 -14.00
N VAL A 110 9.97 2.63 -14.59
CA VAL A 110 9.54 2.88 -15.96
C VAL A 110 8.09 3.34 -15.97
N ASN A 111 7.88 4.58 -16.42
CA ASN A 111 6.55 5.14 -16.61
C ASN A 111 6.19 5.22 -18.10
N LEU A 112 5.16 4.48 -18.49
CA LEU A 112 4.62 4.44 -19.84
C LEU A 112 3.13 4.80 -19.87
N ASN A 113 2.64 5.59 -18.92
CA ASN A 113 1.24 6.01 -18.88
C ASN A 113 0.86 6.80 -20.14
N HIS A 114 -0.37 6.65 -20.62
CA HIS A 114 -0.92 7.43 -21.74
C HIS A 114 -0.16 7.30 -23.07
N HIS A 115 0.46 6.16 -23.35
CA HIS A 115 1.20 5.92 -24.60
C HIS A 115 0.37 5.23 -25.68
N GLY A 116 -0.85 4.79 -25.37
CA GLY A 116 -1.73 4.10 -26.32
C GLY A 116 -1.10 2.81 -26.87
N LEU A 117 -0.40 2.05 -26.03
CA LEU A 117 0.34 0.85 -26.43
C LEU A 117 -0.53 -0.18 -27.14
N GLY A 118 -1.77 -0.36 -26.66
CA GLY A 118 -2.64 -1.47 -27.05
C GLY A 118 -2.05 -2.84 -26.67
N PRO A 119 -2.77 -3.93 -26.94
CA PRO A 119 -2.32 -5.28 -26.57
C PRO A 119 -0.98 -5.65 -27.21
N LYS A 120 -0.76 -5.23 -28.46
CA LYS A 120 0.47 -5.52 -29.20
C LYS A 120 1.67 -4.74 -28.66
N GLY A 121 1.50 -3.45 -28.34
CA GLY A 121 2.56 -2.65 -27.76
C GLY A 121 2.96 -3.20 -26.41
N THR A 122 1.98 -3.54 -25.57
CA THR A 122 2.20 -4.18 -24.27
C THR A 122 2.88 -5.53 -24.41
N LYS A 123 2.51 -6.35 -25.42
CA LYS A 123 3.21 -7.60 -25.70
C LYS A 123 4.69 -7.40 -26.04
N ALA A 124 5.04 -6.37 -26.82
CA ALA A 124 6.45 -6.06 -27.09
C ALA A 124 7.21 -5.66 -25.82
N ILE A 125 6.59 -4.86 -24.94
CA ILE A 125 7.15 -4.50 -23.63
C ILE A 125 7.34 -5.75 -22.77
N ALA A 126 6.32 -6.61 -22.68
CA ALA A 126 6.35 -7.85 -21.91
C ALA A 126 7.50 -8.76 -22.37
N ILE A 127 7.69 -8.96 -23.69
CA ILE A 127 8.80 -9.76 -24.23
C ILE A 127 10.16 -9.21 -23.77
N ALA A 128 10.35 -7.90 -23.83
CA ALA A 128 11.60 -7.26 -23.42
C ALA A 128 11.85 -7.37 -21.90
N LEU A 129 10.78 -7.48 -21.10
CA LEU A 129 10.86 -7.57 -19.66
C LEU A 129 11.02 -9.00 -19.12
N VAL A 130 10.82 -10.06 -19.91
CA VAL A 130 10.93 -11.47 -19.45
C VAL A 130 12.22 -11.74 -18.65
N SER A 131 13.36 -11.31 -19.16
CA SER A 131 14.68 -11.48 -18.52
C SER A 131 15.23 -10.18 -17.93
N ASN A 132 14.40 -9.13 -17.84
CA ASN A 132 14.83 -7.86 -17.27
C ASN A 132 14.94 -7.96 -15.74
N THR A 133 16.08 -7.56 -15.22
CA THR A 133 16.38 -7.62 -13.77
C THR A 133 16.46 -6.24 -13.13
N THR A 134 16.26 -5.17 -13.90
CA THR A 134 16.45 -3.79 -13.45
C THR A 134 15.13 -3.14 -13.05
N VAL A 135 14.08 -3.30 -13.85
CA VAL A 135 12.77 -2.68 -13.65
C VAL A 135 12.05 -3.35 -12.49
N THR A 136 11.86 -2.60 -11.40
CA THR A 136 11.11 -3.05 -10.22
C THR A 136 9.73 -2.42 -10.14
N LYS A 137 9.50 -1.29 -10.82
CA LYS A 137 8.22 -0.59 -10.88
C LYS A 137 7.86 -0.21 -12.31
N LEU A 138 6.67 -0.63 -12.75
CA LEU A 138 6.16 -0.43 -14.10
C LEU A 138 4.79 0.25 -14.08
N GLU A 139 4.69 1.42 -14.69
CA GLU A 139 3.43 2.15 -14.87
C GLU A 139 2.95 2.02 -16.32
N LEU A 140 1.75 1.50 -16.50
CA LEU A 140 1.10 1.31 -17.80
C LEU A 140 -0.33 1.83 -17.80
N GLU A 141 -0.66 2.80 -16.95
CA GLU A 141 -2.00 3.38 -16.88
C GLU A 141 -2.45 3.95 -18.23
N ASP A 142 -3.73 3.76 -18.58
CA ASP A 142 -4.35 4.36 -19.77
C ASP A 142 -3.59 4.07 -21.08
N ASN A 143 -3.49 2.78 -21.40
CA ASN A 143 -2.79 2.27 -22.58
C ASN A 143 -3.65 1.34 -23.45
N CYS A 144 -4.94 1.20 -23.15
CA CYS A 144 -5.85 0.26 -23.80
C CYS A 144 -5.26 -1.16 -23.88
N ILE A 145 -4.67 -1.67 -22.79
CA ILE A 145 -3.99 -2.98 -22.76
C ILE A 145 -4.96 -4.14 -23.09
N MET A 146 -6.21 -4.06 -22.63
CA MET A 146 -7.24 -5.09 -22.78
C MET A 146 -6.81 -6.47 -22.23
N GLU A 147 -7.64 -7.51 -22.40
CA GLU A 147 -7.32 -8.82 -21.85
C GLU A 147 -6.07 -9.45 -22.48
N GLU A 148 -5.80 -9.26 -23.77
CA GLU A 148 -4.67 -9.91 -24.45
C GLU A 148 -3.33 -9.30 -24.06
N GLY A 149 -3.31 -8.00 -23.79
CA GLY A 149 -2.11 -7.33 -23.28
C GLY A 149 -1.82 -7.75 -21.83
N VAL A 150 -2.84 -7.89 -20.99
CA VAL A 150 -2.69 -8.40 -19.62
C VAL A 150 -2.22 -9.85 -19.61
N LEU A 151 -2.73 -10.69 -20.51
CA LEU A 151 -2.22 -12.06 -20.69
C LEU A 151 -0.72 -12.05 -20.97
N SER A 152 -0.26 -11.17 -21.86
CA SER A 152 1.17 -11.05 -22.19
C SER A 152 2.01 -10.60 -20.98
N LEU A 153 1.48 -9.70 -20.14
CA LEU A 153 2.14 -9.29 -18.89
C LEU A 153 2.20 -10.44 -17.88
N VAL A 154 1.12 -11.18 -17.71
CA VAL A 154 1.08 -12.33 -16.79
C VAL A 154 1.99 -13.46 -17.26
N GLU A 155 2.08 -13.73 -18.56
CA GLU A 155 3.06 -14.68 -19.11
C GLU A 155 4.50 -14.22 -18.82
N MET A 156 4.80 -12.93 -18.94
CA MET A 156 6.11 -12.36 -18.58
C MET A 156 6.41 -12.52 -17.08
N LEU A 157 5.43 -12.27 -16.21
CA LEU A 157 5.54 -12.39 -14.76
C LEU A 157 5.74 -13.84 -14.26
N GLN A 158 5.59 -14.85 -15.12
CA GLN A 158 5.94 -16.23 -14.75
C GLN A 158 7.45 -16.45 -14.70
N GLU A 159 8.20 -15.66 -15.46
CA GLU A 159 9.67 -15.77 -15.56
C GLU A 159 10.38 -14.57 -14.92
N ASN A 160 9.71 -13.42 -14.81
CA ASN A 160 10.25 -12.23 -14.16
C ASN A 160 9.92 -12.20 -12.66
N TYR A 161 10.97 -12.22 -11.84
CA TYR A 161 10.88 -12.18 -10.36
C TYR A 161 11.38 -10.86 -9.75
N TYR A 162 11.68 -9.86 -10.59
CA TYR A 162 12.26 -8.57 -10.18
C TYR A 162 11.20 -7.46 -10.15
N LEU A 163 10.17 -7.56 -11.00
CA LEU A 163 9.08 -6.61 -11.01
C LEU A 163 8.24 -6.77 -9.73
N GLN A 164 8.07 -5.69 -8.99
CA GLN A 164 7.48 -5.68 -7.65
C GLN A 164 6.20 -4.83 -7.57
N GLU A 165 6.13 -3.77 -8.37
CA GLU A 165 5.01 -2.85 -8.44
C GLU A 165 4.54 -2.73 -9.90
N MET A 166 3.24 -2.90 -10.12
CA MET A 166 2.66 -2.81 -11.45
C MET A 166 1.34 -2.05 -11.43
N ASN A 167 1.26 -0.98 -12.22
CA ASN A 167 0.03 -0.24 -12.45
C ASN A 167 -0.49 -0.50 -13.86
N ILE A 168 -1.68 -1.11 -13.95
CA ILE A 168 -2.42 -1.33 -15.20
C ILE A 168 -3.83 -0.74 -15.10
N SER A 169 -3.98 0.36 -14.36
CA SER A 169 -5.23 1.09 -14.23
C SER A 169 -5.70 1.67 -15.56
N ASN A 170 -7.01 1.90 -15.72
CA ASN A 170 -7.62 2.54 -16.89
C ASN A 170 -7.31 1.82 -18.23
N ASN A 171 -7.36 0.49 -18.27
CA ASN A 171 -6.91 -0.32 -19.42
C ASN A 171 -7.96 -1.26 -20.02
N ASN A 172 -9.23 -1.10 -19.63
CA ASN A 172 -10.36 -1.87 -20.16
C ASN A 172 -10.14 -3.40 -20.05
N LEU A 173 -9.68 -3.86 -18.89
CA LEU A 173 -9.45 -5.28 -18.63
C LEU A 173 -10.75 -6.10 -18.69
N ASP A 174 -11.86 -5.52 -18.21
CA ASP A 174 -13.15 -6.19 -18.06
C ASP A 174 -13.04 -7.53 -17.29
N LEU A 175 -14.08 -8.36 -17.37
CA LEU A 175 -14.13 -9.65 -16.68
C LEU A 175 -13.03 -10.63 -17.14
N LYS A 176 -12.63 -10.58 -18.42
CA LYS A 176 -11.61 -11.50 -18.95
C LYS A 176 -10.22 -11.18 -18.41
N GLY A 177 -9.85 -9.90 -18.37
CA GLY A 177 -8.62 -9.45 -17.74
C GLY A 177 -8.61 -9.77 -16.25
N ALA A 178 -9.74 -9.57 -15.55
CA ALA A 178 -9.88 -9.95 -14.14
C ALA A 178 -9.59 -11.44 -13.91
N ARG A 179 -10.13 -12.32 -14.76
CA ARG A 179 -9.86 -13.77 -14.67
C ARG A 179 -8.38 -14.09 -14.79
N ILE A 180 -7.69 -13.51 -15.78
CA ILE A 180 -6.25 -13.70 -15.97
C ILE A 180 -5.47 -13.25 -14.74
N ILE A 181 -5.81 -12.08 -14.17
CA ILE A 181 -5.20 -11.57 -12.94
C ILE A 181 -5.50 -12.48 -11.75
N SER A 182 -6.74 -12.92 -11.56
CA SER A 182 -7.12 -13.83 -10.47
C SER A 182 -6.39 -15.17 -10.53
N GLU A 183 -6.21 -15.74 -11.73
CA GLU A 183 -5.42 -16.96 -11.93
C GLU A 183 -3.93 -16.72 -11.63
N PHE A 184 -3.40 -15.53 -11.96
CA PHE A 184 -2.05 -15.12 -11.57
C PHE A 184 -1.88 -15.00 -10.06
N LEU A 185 -2.81 -14.33 -9.37
CA LEU A 185 -2.75 -14.12 -7.93
C LEU A 185 -2.86 -15.41 -7.11
N GLN A 186 -3.41 -16.48 -7.66
CA GLN A 186 -3.43 -17.80 -7.02
C GLN A 186 -2.07 -18.51 -7.03
N ARG A 187 -1.09 -18.01 -7.79
CA ARG A 187 0.26 -18.59 -7.86
C ARG A 187 1.15 -18.02 -6.75
N ASP A 188 1.94 -18.88 -6.12
CA ASP A 188 2.86 -18.50 -5.02
C ASP A 188 4.18 -17.86 -5.49
N SER A 189 4.44 -17.84 -6.81
CA SER A 189 5.74 -17.46 -7.39
C SER A 189 5.89 -15.97 -7.70
N SER A 190 4.86 -15.16 -7.49
CA SER A 190 4.89 -13.74 -7.85
C SER A 190 5.76 -12.90 -6.89
N SER A 191 6.55 -12.00 -7.47
CA SER A 191 7.30 -10.93 -6.79
C SER A 191 6.46 -9.66 -6.55
N ILE A 192 5.29 -9.54 -7.18
CA ILE A 192 4.44 -8.37 -7.08
C ILE A 192 3.84 -8.26 -5.67
N TRP A 193 4.06 -7.12 -5.03
CA TRP A 193 3.47 -6.77 -3.74
C TRP A 193 2.54 -5.54 -3.82
N ASN A 194 2.69 -4.69 -4.84
CA ASN A 194 1.77 -3.59 -5.16
C ASN A 194 1.16 -3.78 -6.55
N LEU A 195 -0.17 -3.80 -6.62
CA LEU A 195 -0.91 -3.94 -7.87
C LEU A 195 -2.03 -2.91 -7.95
N GLU A 196 -2.02 -2.11 -9.02
CA GLU A 196 -3.05 -1.08 -9.27
C GLU A 196 -3.93 -1.48 -10.47
N LEU A 197 -5.22 -1.64 -10.21
CA LEU A 197 -6.25 -2.09 -11.16
C LEU A 197 -7.42 -1.11 -11.25
N SER A 198 -7.21 0.16 -10.89
CA SER A 198 -8.24 1.18 -10.88
C SER A 198 -8.87 1.37 -12.27
N GLY A 199 -10.15 1.70 -12.37
CA GLY A 199 -10.75 2.16 -13.63
C GLY A 199 -10.80 1.12 -14.75
N ASN A 200 -10.94 -0.17 -14.42
CA ASN A 200 -10.84 -1.27 -15.38
C ASN A 200 -12.17 -1.91 -15.78
N ASN A 201 -13.29 -1.26 -15.44
CA ASN A 201 -14.65 -1.74 -15.70
C ASN A 201 -14.88 -3.15 -15.09
N LEU A 202 -14.29 -3.39 -13.92
CA LEU A 202 -14.47 -4.63 -13.17
C LEU A 202 -15.84 -4.60 -12.47
N LYS A 203 -16.63 -5.66 -12.65
CA LYS A 203 -18.00 -5.78 -12.12
C LYS A 203 -18.11 -6.88 -11.06
N GLU A 204 -19.31 -7.19 -10.61
CA GLU A 204 -19.59 -8.16 -9.55
C GLU A 204 -18.94 -9.54 -9.78
N GLU A 205 -18.93 -10.08 -11.00
CA GLU A 205 -18.30 -11.38 -11.28
C GLU A 205 -16.77 -11.30 -11.19
N ALA A 206 -16.18 -10.14 -11.48
CA ALA A 206 -14.76 -9.91 -11.28
C ALA A 206 -14.42 -9.82 -9.79
N ALA A 207 -15.30 -9.22 -8.96
CA ALA A 207 -15.13 -9.17 -7.52
C ALA A 207 -15.07 -10.58 -6.92
N GLU A 208 -15.92 -11.50 -7.37
CA GLU A 208 -15.91 -12.89 -6.94
C GLU A 208 -14.56 -13.56 -7.25
N LEU A 209 -14.10 -13.48 -8.50
CA LEU A 209 -12.82 -14.08 -8.93
C LEU A 209 -11.62 -13.51 -8.17
N LEU A 210 -11.57 -12.19 -7.99
CA LEU A 210 -10.51 -11.52 -7.23
C LEU A 210 -10.56 -11.90 -5.76
N SER A 211 -11.76 -11.97 -5.18
CA SER A 211 -11.95 -12.36 -3.77
C SER A 211 -11.47 -13.78 -3.51
N GLN A 212 -11.79 -14.73 -4.39
CA GLN A 212 -11.31 -16.11 -4.29
C GLN A 212 -9.77 -16.17 -4.35
N ALA A 213 -9.15 -15.45 -5.28
CA ALA A 213 -7.69 -15.44 -5.42
C ALA A 213 -6.98 -14.77 -4.23
N LEU A 214 -7.51 -13.64 -3.75
CA LEU A 214 -6.95 -12.90 -2.63
C LEU A 214 -7.15 -13.61 -1.28
N SER A 215 -8.12 -14.52 -1.18
CA SER A 215 -8.35 -15.30 0.04
C SER A 215 -7.16 -16.18 0.41
N THR A 216 -6.37 -16.63 -0.58
CA THR A 216 -5.16 -17.42 -0.38
C THR A 216 -3.87 -16.64 -0.65
N ASN A 217 -3.94 -15.49 -1.35
CA ASN A 217 -2.78 -14.66 -1.62
C ASN A 217 -2.38 -13.80 -0.40
N TYR A 218 -1.14 -14.00 0.06
CA TYR A 218 -0.54 -13.23 1.16
C TYR A 218 0.61 -12.32 0.69
N ARG A 219 0.89 -12.28 -0.62
CA ARG A 219 2.00 -11.53 -1.23
C ARG A 219 1.63 -10.09 -1.52
N ILE A 220 0.44 -9.86 -2.09
CA ILE A 220 -0.07 -8.51 -2.31
C ILE A 220 -0.26 -7.83 -0.97
N LYS A 221 0.41 -6.69 -0.80
CA LYS A 221 0.35 -5.84 0.39
C LYS A 221 -0.44 -4.58 0.11
N GLU A 222 -0.34 -4.06 -1.10
CA GLU A 222 -1.04 -2.85 -1.56
C GLU A 222 -1.83 -3.19 -2.83
N LEU A 223 -3.12 -2.86 -2.81
CA LEU A 223 -4.03 -3.15 -3.89
C LEU A 223 -4.97 -1.97 -4.11
N ASP A 224 -5.01 -1.49 -5.35
CA ASP A 224 -5.99 -0.48 -5.77
C ASP A 224 -7.03 -1.14 -6.70
N LEU A 225 -8.29 -1.17 -6.27
CA LEU A 225 -9.44 -1.60 -7.07
C LEU A 225 -10.47 -0.45 -7.22
N SER A 226 -10.06 0.80 -7.01
CA SER A 226 -10.93 1.97 -7.11
C SER A 226 -11.52 2.16 -8.51
N HIS A 227 -12.54 3.01 -8.62
CA HIS A 227 -13.15 3.39 -9.90
C HIS A 227 -13.63 2.21 -10.76
N ASN A 228 -14.09 1.13 -10.12
CA ASN A 228 -14.71 -0.01 -10.77
C ASN A 228 -16.23 -0.02 -10.48
N GLN A 229 -16.92 -1.11 -10.81
CA GLN A 229 -18.39 -1.22 -10.72
C GLN A 229 -18.80 -2.50 -10.00
N PHE A 230 -18.16 -2.79 -8.86
CA PHE A 230 -18.39 -4.04 -8.14
C PHE A 230 -19.80 -4.22 -7.59
N SER A 231 -20.58 -3.15 -7.44
CA SER A 231 -21.95 -3.18 -6.90
C SER A 231 -22.00 -3.66 -5.45
N ASP A 232 -23.20 -3.74 -4.86
CA ASP A 232 -23.40 -4.31 -3.53
C ASP A 232 -23.03 -5.81 -3.47
N ALA A 233 -23.24 -6.56 -4.56
CA ALA A 233 -22.89 -7.97 -4.66
C ALA A 233 -21.38 -8.19 -4.56
N GLY A 234 -20.57 -7.37 -5.24
CA GLY A 234 -19.11 -7.45 -5.11
C GLY A 234 -18.62 -7.08 -3.71
N GLY A 235 -19.34 -6.21 -2.99
CA GLY A 235 -19.09 -5.91 -1.58
C GLY A 235 -19.24 -7.13 -0.65
N GLU A 236 -20.15 -8.06 -0.98
CA GLU A 236 -20.30 -9.32 -0.22
C GLU A 236 -19.09 -10.23 -0.40
N HIS A 237 -18.63 -10.41 -1.63
CA HIS A 237 -17.45 -11.22 -1.93
C HIS A 237 -16.18 -10.63 -1.30
N LEU A 238 -15.97 -9.32 -1.45
CA LEU A 238 -14.82 -8.62 -0.88
C LEU A 238 -14.87 -8.63 0.66
N GLY A 239 -16.06 -8.49 1.25
CA GLY A 239 -16.24 -8.60 2.70
C GLY A 239 -15.84 -9.97 3.22
N GLN A 240 -16.24 -11.04 2.55
CA GLN A 240 -15.82 -12.40 2.91
C GLN A 240 -14.30 -12.55 2.79
N MET A 241 -13.69 -12.08 1.70
CA MET A 241 -12.24 -12.13 1.52
C MET A 241 -11.48 -11.37 2.60
N LEU A 242 -11.95 -10.18 2.98
CA LEU A 242 -11.33 -9.37 4.04
C LEU A 242 -11.35 -10.08 5.40
N SER A 243 -12.34 -10.94 5.67
CA SER A 243 -12.42 -11.68 6.92
C SER A 243 -11.32 -12.73 7.10
N ILE A 244 -10.74 -13.22 6.00
CA ILE A 244 -9.76 -14.32 5.96
C ILE A 244 -8.39 -13.90 5.43
N ASN A 245 -8.29 -12.83 4.65
CA ASN A 245 -7.02 -12.37 4.11
C ASN A 245 -6.09 -11.87 5.23
N VAL A 246 -4.85 -12.36 5.21
CA VAL A 246 -3.78 -12.01 6.14
C VAL A 246 -2.59 -11.33 5.45
N GLY A 247 -2.74 -10.96 4.18
CA GLY A 247 -1.70 -10.39 3.35
C GLY A 247 -1.76 -8.87 3.27
N LEU A 248 -2.95 -8.35 2.94
CA LEU A 248 -3.20 -6.97 2.56
C LEU A 248 -3.01 -6.03 3.74
N GLN A 249 -2.36 -4.89 3.45
CA GLN A 249 -2.06 -3.80 4.36
C GLN A 249 -2.66 -2.48 3.89
N SER A 250 -2.76 -2.26 2.58
CA SER A 250 -3.43 -1.11 1.98
C SER A 250 -4.40 -1.59 0.91
N LEU A 251 -5.64 -1.08 0.97
CA LEU A 251 -6.68 -1.40 0.00
C LEU A 251 -7.48 -0.14 -0.34
N ASP A 252 -7.57 0.17 -1.62
CA ASP A 252 -8.46 1.21 -2.14
C ASP A 252 -9.65 0.56 -2.86
N LEU A 253 -10.85 0.80 -2.35
CA LEU A 253 -12.11 0.40 -2.96
C LEU A 253 -13.01 1.61 -3.25
N SER A 254 -12.46 2.81 -3.33
CA SER A 254 -13.23 4.02 -3.61
C SER A 254 -13.96 3.94 -4.96
N TRP A 255 -15.12 4.58 -5.07
CA TRP A 255 -15.92 4.63 -6.30
C TRP A 255 -16.21 3.22 -6.88
N ASN A 256 -16.95 2.38 -6.15
CA ASN A 256 -17.31 1.02 -6.57
C ASN A 256 -18.81 0.69 -6.47
N HIS A 257 -19.62 1.66 -6.04
CA HIS A 257 -21.07 1.52 -5.93
C HIS A 257 -21.52 0.39 -4.98
N PHE A 258 -20.86 0.21 -3.84
CA PHE A 258 -21.25 -0.82 -2.86
C PHE A 258 -22.62 -0.59 -2.22
N HIS A 259 -23.07 0.66 -2.13
CA HIS A 259 -24.29 1.07 -1.43
C HIS A 259 -24.34 0.51 0.01
N VAL A 260 -25.53 0.50 0.63
CA VAL A 260 -25.70 0.04 2.01
C VAL A 260 -25.35 -1.44 2.19
N ARG A 261 -25.86 -2.32 1.32
CA ARG A 261 -25.72 -3.77 1.50
C ARG A 261 -24.27 -4.21 1.37
N GLY A 262 -23.56 -3.74 0.35
CA GLY A 262 -22.12 -3.99 0.20
C GLY A 262 -21.31 -3.38 1.33
N ALA A 263 -21.65 -2.17 1.80
CA ALA A 263 -21.01 -1.54 2.96
C ALA A 263 -21.09 -2.38 4.23
N VAL A 264 -22.27 -2.91 4.55
CA VAL A 264 -22.47 -3.78 5.72
C VAL A 264 -21.66 -5.06 5.58
N ALA A 265 -21.61 -5.66 4.39
CA ALA A 265 -20.84 -6.87 4.16
C ALA A 265 -19.32 -6.65 4.29
N LEU A 266 -18.80 -5.56 3.71
CA LEU A 266 -17.40 -5.14 3.90
C LEU A 266 -17.08 -4.94 5.40
N CYS A 267 -17.96 -4.24 6.13
CA CYS A 267 -17.79 -4.02 7.56
C CYS A 267 -17.77 -5.33 8.35
N ASN A 268 -18.61 -6.32 8.01
CA ASN A 268 -18.60 -7.62 8.67
C ASN A 268 -17.24 -8.33 8.51
N GLY A 269 -16.61 -8.24 7.34
CA GLY A 269 -15.27 -8.77 7.11
C GLY A 269 -14.18 -8.03 7.88
N LEU A 270 -14.26 -6.69 7.90
CA LEU A 270 -13.28 -5.84 8.57
C LEU A 270 -13.23 -6.04 10.09
N ARG A 271 -14.31 -6.49 10.72
CA ARG A 271 -14.34 -6.76 12.18
C ARG A 271 -13.27 -7.76 12.61
N SER A 272 -12.99 -8.79 11.80
CA SER A 272 -12.01 -9.83 12.11
C SER A 272 -10.65 -9.62 11.44
N ASN A 273 -10.54 -8.64 10.52
CA ASN A 273 -9.28 -8.41 9.82
C ASN A 273 -8.21 -7.80 10.73
N VAL A 274 -7.04 -8.42 10.80
CA VAL A 274 -5.94 -8.00 11.70
C VAL A 274 -4.75 -7.37 10.97
N THR A 275 -4.74 -7.36 9.63
CA THR A 275 -3.58 -6.97 8.83
C THR A 275 -3.74 -5.63 8.13
N LEU A 276 -4.96 -5.31 7.69
CA LEU A 276 -5.25 -4.11 6.91
C LEU A 276 -5.03 -2.85 7.77
N LYS A 277 -4.21 -1.94 7.26
CA LYS A 277 -3.80 -0.70 7.94
C LYS A 277 -4.43 0.53 7.32
N LYS A 278 -4.58 0.53 5.99
CA LYS A 278 -5.15 1.64 5.23
C LYS A 278 -6.30 1.11 4.37
N LEU A 279 -7.43 1.80 4.47
CA LEU A 279 -8.61 1.46 3.69
C LEU A 279 -9.29 2.73 3.18
N ASP A 280 -9.50 2.80 1.88
CA ASP A 280 -10.34 3.82 1.24
C ASP A 280 -11.65 3.19 0.77
N LEU A 281 -12.76 3.70 1.28
CA LEU A 281 -14.14 3.32 0.96
C LEU A 281 -14.93 4.53 0.47
N SER A 282 -14.28 5.63 0.11
CA SER A 282 -14.95 6.86 -0.31
C SER A 282 -15.80 6.65 -1.56
N MET A 283 -16.83 7.48 -1.72
CA MET A 283 -17.66 7.50 -2.95
C MET A 283 -18.42 6.19 -3.24
N ASN A 284 -18.93 5.51 -2.20
CA ASN A 284 -19.61 4.21 -2.32
C ASN A 284 -21.08 4.22 -1.87
N GLY A 285 -21.60 5.32 -1.34
CA GLY A 285 -23.01 5.45 -0.94
C GLY A 285 -23.39 4.58 0.26
N PHE A 286 -22.57 4.54 1.30
CA PHE A 286 -22.78 3.70 2.49
C PHE A 286 -24.07 4.04 3.27
N GLY A 287 -24.49 5.31 3.29
CA GLY A 287 -25.59 5.79 4.11
C GLY A 287 -25.36 5.64 5.62
N ASN A 288 -26.39 5.94 6.42
CA ASN A 288 -26.32 5.83 7.89
C ASN A 288 -26.19 4.37 8.36
N GLU A 289 -26.76 3.42 7.64
CA GLU A 289 -26.71 1.98 7.98
C GLU A 289 -25.31 1.40 7.77
N GLY A 290 -24.62 1.77 6.70
CA GLY A 290 -23.20 1.46 6.53
C GLY A 290 -22.33 2.12 7.60
N ALA A 291 -22.64 3.37 7.99
CA ALA A 291 -21.96 4.05 9.08
C ALA A 291 -22.18 3.40 10.45
N LEU A 292 -23.36 2.82 10.71
CA LEU A 292 -23.63 1.99 11.89
C LEU A 292 -22.70 0.77 11.93
N ALA A 293 -22.63 0.04 10.82
CA ALA A 293 -21.74 -1.12 10.72
C ALA A 293 -20.27 -0.74 10.91
N LEU A 294 -19.87 0.42 10.39
CA LEU A 294 -18.53 0.98 10.55
C LEU A 294 -18.23 1.40 11.99
N GLY A 295 -19.20 1.98 12.72
CA GLY A 295 -19.06 2.27 14.15
C GLY A 295 -18.72 1.02 14.96
N GLU A 296 -19.35 -0.10 14.64
CA GLU A 296 -19.03 -1.40 15.26
C GLU A 296 -17.67 -1.96 14.82
N VAL A 297 -17.25 -1.73 13.58
CA VAL A 297 -15.87 -2.04 13.13
C VAL A 297 -14.87 -1.24 13.96
N LEU A 298 -15.05 0.07 14.11
CA LEU A 298 -14.13 0.92 14.88
C LEU A 298 -14.07 0.51 16.35
N ARG A 299 -15.15 -0.02 16.92
CA ARG A 299 -15.13 -0.53 18.30
C ARG A 299 -14.21 -1.76 18.47
N LEU A 300 -14.15 -2.64 17.47
CA LEU A 300 -13.53 -3.98 17.58
C LEU A 300 -12.18 -4.09 16.86
N ASN A 301 -12.03 -3.40 15.74
CA ASN A 301 -10.85 -3.48 14.90
C ASN A 301 -9.70 -2.66 15.49
N SER A 302 -8.55 -3.30 15.64
CA SER A 302 -7.31 -2.70 16.14
C SER A 302 -6.20 -2.66 15.09
N SER A 303 -6.49 -3.05 13.86
CA SER A 303 -5.50 -3.09 12.78
C SER A 303 -5.49 -1.80 11.96
N LEU A 304 -6.66 -1.23 11.67
CA LEU A 304 -6.82 -0.04 10.84
C LEU A 304 -6.25 1.21 11.51
N THR A 305 -5.47 1.95 10.72
CA THR A 305 -4.83 3.22 11.11
C THR A 305 -5.29 4.38 10.23
N TYR A 306 -5.72 4.10 9.01
CA TYR A 306 -6.25 5.07 8.06
C TYR A 306 -7.56 4.54 7.49
N LEU A 307 -8.59 5.38 7.51
CA LEU A 307 -9.90 5.09 6.96
C LEU A 307 -10.46 6.33 6.26
N ASP A 308 -10.76 6.20 4.97
CA ASP A 308 -11.50 7.20 4.21
C ASP A 308 -12.91 6.70 3.90
N VAL A 309 -13.92 7.43 4.36
CA VAL A 309 -15.32 7.19 4.05
C VAL A 309 -15.99 8.47 3.55
N SER A 310 -15.22 9.32 2.87
CA SER A 310 -15.70 10.56 2.26
C SER A 310 -16.78 10.29 1.20
N CYS A 311 -17.71 11.23 1.03
CA CYS A 311 -18.75 11.19 -0.01
C CYS A 311 -19.58 9.89 0.00
N ASN A 312 -20.08 9.49 1.16
CA ASN A 312 -20.81 8.24 1.38
C ASN A 312 -22.26 8.44 1.87
N ASP A 313 -22.78 9.66 1.77
CA ASP A 313 -24.12 10.03 2.25
C ASP A 313 -24.34 9.77 3.75
N ILE A 314 -23.28 9.94 4.55
CA ILE A 314 -23.32 9.78 6.00
C ILE A 314 -23.83 11.07 6.66
N SER A 315 -25.02 11.04 7.25
CA SER A 315 -25.60 12.21 7.94
C SER A 315 -25.12 12.34 9.39
N ASN A 316 -25.69 13.28 10.15
CA ASN A 316 -25.47 13.37 11.60
C ASN A 316 -25.77 12.06 12.35
N GLU A 317 -26.75 11.28 11.88
CA GLU A 317 -27.10 9.99 12.49
C GLU A 317 -25.95 8.99 12.29
N GLY A 318 -25.48 8.81 11.05
CA GLY A 318 -24.32 7.95 10.79
C GLY A 318 -23.04 8.44 11.49
N ALA A 319 -22.82 9.75 11.57
CA ALA A 319 -21.72 10.33 12.34
C ALA A 319 -21.83 10.01 13.85
N SER A 320 -23.06 9.99 14.40
CA SER A 320 -23.32 9.54 15.77
C SER A 320 -22.88 8.08 15.96
N GLU A 321 -23.17 7.19 15.02
CA GLU A 321 -22.77 5.79 15.11
C GLU A 321 -21.25 5.61 15.03
N ILE A 322 -20.59 6.29 14.10
CA ILE A 322 -19.13 6.32 14.01
C ILE A 322 -18.52 6.84 15.32
N SER A 323 -19.10 7.90 15.90
CA SER A 323 -18.61 8.46 17.16
C SER A 323 -18.63 7.45 18.31
N ARG A 324 -19.64 6.56 18.40
CA ARG A 324 -19.69 5.50 19.42
C ARG A 324 -18.55 4.50 19.29
N GLY A 325 -18.11 4.20 18.06
CA GLY A 325 -16.92 3.37 17.81
C GLY A 325 -15.63 4.07 18.24
N LEU A 326 -15.49 5.36 17.92
CA LEU A 326 -14.31 6.17 18.25
C LEU A 326 -14.08 6.34 19.77
N GLU A 327 -15.14 6.26 20.58
CA GLU A 327 -15.02 6.27 22.05
C GLU A 327 -14.17 5.12 22.61
N TYR A 328 -14.00 4.04 21.85
CA TYR A 328 -13.22 2.86 22.26
C TYR A 328 -12.00 2.59 21.37
N ASN A 329 -11.95 3.13 20.16
CA ASN A 329 -10.86 2.84 19.23
C ASN A 329 -9.54 3.53 19.66
N GLU A 330 -8.49 2.74 19.88
CA GLU A 330 -7.18 3.24 20.30
C GLU A 330 -6.16 3.34 19.14
N ASN A 331 -6.52 2.92 17.92
CA ASN A 331 -5.55 2.61 16.85
C ASN A 331 -5.70 3.48 15.60
N LEU A 332 -6.91 3.94 15.30
CA LEU A 332 -7.19 4.76 14.13
C LEU A 332 -6.53 6.13 14.29
N LYS A 333 -5.71 6.49 13.29
CA LYS A 333 -4.97 7.74 13.24
C LYS A 333 -5.61 8.75 12.31
N VAL A 334 -6.18 8.29 11.20
CA VAL A 334 -6.77 9.15 10.18
C VAL A 334 -8.18 8.68 9.87
N LEU A 335 -9.14 9.57 10.04
CA LEU A 335 -10.53 9.38 9.62
C LEU A 335 -10.95 10.52 8.70
N LYS A 336 -11.30 10.19 7.46
CA LYS A 336 -11.83 11.16 6.50
C LYS A 336 -13.31 10.96 6.26
N LEU A 337 -14.05 12.05 6.41
CA LEU A 337 -15.51 12.13 6.31
C LEU A 337 -15.94 13.29 5.38
N PHE A 338 -15.03 13.83 4.56
CA PHE A 338 -15.31 14.93 3.66
C PHE A 338 -16.48 14.63 2.71
N LEU A 339 -17.25 15.66 2.34
CA LEU A 339 -18.43 15.55 1.45
C LEU A 339 -19.53 14.58 1.92
N ASN A 340 -19.59 14.29 3.21
CA ASN A 340 -20.78 13.69 3.82
C ASN A 340 -21.74 14.77 4.33
N PRO A 341 -23.07 14.58 4.34
CA PRO A 341 -24.06 15.53 4.86
C PRO A 341 -24.04 15.66 6.40
N ILE A 342 -22.85 15.87 6.97
CA ILE A 342 -22.58 16.11 8.38
C ILE A 342 -22.71 17.61 8.64
N SER A 343 -23.53 17.96 9.62
CA SER A 343 -23.62 19.32 10.14
C SER A 343 -22.67 19.53 11.32
N MET A 344 -22.67 20.72 11.90
CA MET A 344 -21.90 21.01 13.11
C MET A 344 -22.28 20.08 14.28
N ASP A 345 -23.55 19.67 14.39
CA ASP A 345 -23.98 18.77 15.46
C ASP A 345 -23.33 17.39 15.34
N GLY A 346 -23.31 16.82 14.13
CA GLY A 346 -22.59 15.56 13.87
C GLY A 346 -21.08 15.69 14.09
N ALA A 347 -20.48 16.81 13.67
CA ALA A 347 -19.08 17.10 13.94
C ALA A 347 -18.76 17.21 15.44
N LEU A 348 -19.66 17.79 16.24
CA LEU A 348 -19.52 17.85 17.70
C LEU A 348 -19.49 16.45 18.31
N LEU A 349 -20.35 15.53 17.84
CA LEU A 349 -20.34 14.14 18.32
C LEU A 349 -18.99 13.47 18.08
N LEU A 350 -18.42 13.63 16.88
CA LEU A 350 -17.11 13.04 16.53
C LEU A 350 -15.99 13.57 17.43
N ILE A 351 -15.86 14.89 17.59
CA ILE A 351 -14.75 15.45 18.39
C ILE A 351 -14.92 15.17 19.89
N LEU A 352 -16.16 15.09 20.38
CA LEU A 352 -16.44 14.76 21.79
C LEU A 352 -16.18 13.28 22.07
N ALA A 353 -16.47 12.38 21.13
CA ALA A 353 -16.10 10.97 21.24
C ALA A 353 -14.58 10.80 21.35
N ILE A 354 -13.82 11.46 20.49
CA ILE A 354 -12.35 11.46 20.58
C ILE A 354 -11.89 11.97 21.95
N LYS A 355 -12.42 13.11 22.40
CA LYS A 355 -12.08 13.69 23.73
C LYS A 355 -12.38 12.76 24.91
N ARG A 356 -13.44 11.95 24.84
CA ARG A 356 -13.82 10.99 25.88
C ARG A 356 -12.87 9.78 25.92
N ASN A 357 -12.15 9.52 24.84
CA ASN A 357 -11.19 8.43 24.73
C ASN A 357 -9.75 8.95 24.89
N PRO A 358 -9.20 9.02 26.11
CA PRO A 358 -7.84 9.55 26.34
C PRO A 358 -6.73 8.74 25.67
N LYS A 359 -7.02 7.50 25.23
CA LYS A 359 -6.07 6.63 24.54
C LYS A 359 -6.17 6.71 23.01
N SER A 360 -7.07 7.54 22.48
CA SER A 360 -7.22 7.69 21.04
C SER A 360 -5.90 8.12 20.39
N SER A 361 -5.50 7.36 19.36
CA SER A 361 -4.35 7.68 18.51
C SER A 361 -4.70 8.61 17.35
N MET A 362 -5.89 9.23 17.35
CA MET A 362 -6.33 10.08 16.25
C MET A 362 -5.37 11.26 16.02
N GLU A 363 -4.82 11.34 14.82
CA GLU A 363 -3.94 12.39 14.32
C GLU A 363 -4.68 13.32 13.35
N GLU A 364 -5.63 12.81 12.58
CA GLU A 364 -6.41 13.60 11.62
C GLU A 364 -7.88 13.19 11.56
N LEU A 365 -8.76 14.18 11.70
CA LEU A 365 -10.19 14.07 11.41
C LEU A 365 -10.54 15.09 10.31
N ASP A 366 -10.82 14.60 9.10
CA ASP A 366 -11.24 15.44 7.98
C ASP A 366 -12.77 15.53 7.90
N ILE A 367 -13.29 16.70 8.27
CA ILE A 367 -14.69 17.12 8.14
C ILE A 367 -14.73 18.46 7.37
N SER A 368 -13.88 18.61 6.36
CA SER A 368 -13.59 19.87 5.67
C SER A 368 -14.77 20.51 4.96
N ASN A 369 -15.92 19.84 4.82
CA ASN A 369 -17.15 20.41 4.31
C ASN A 369 -18.08 20.99 5.40
N VAL A 370 -17.80 20.73 6.69
CA VAL A 370 -18.62 21.19 7.81
C VAL A 370 -18.32 22.66 8.13
N LEU A 371 -19.38 23.48 8.17
CA LEU A 371 -19.32 24.87 8.63
C LEU A 371 -19.43 24.92 10.16
N VAL A 372 -18.46 25.55 10.82
CA VAL A 372 -18.37 25.58 12.28
C VAL A 372 -18.53 26.99 12.85
N THR A 373 -18.99 27.09 14.11
CA THR A 373 -19.10 28.35 14.88
C THR A 373 -17.94 28.55 15.85
N GLU A 374 -17.87 29.72 16.47
CA GLU A 374 -16.92 29.99 17.57
C GLU A 374 -17.15 29.06 18.79
N GLN A 375 -18.38 28.61 19.03
CA GLN A 375 -18.68 27.67 20.11
C GLN A 375 -18.07 26.29 19.85
N PHE A 376 -18.10 25.85 18.58
CA PHE A 376 -17.42 24.63 18.16
C PHE A 376 -15.91 24.73 18.40
N THR A 377 -15.27 25.85 18.01
CA THR A 377 -13.82 26.02 18.20
C THR A 377 -13.43 26.03 19.68
N LYS A 378 -14.23 26.66 20.55
CA LYS A 378 -14.01 26.60 22.01
C LYS A 378 -14.10 25.18 22.56
N THR A 379 -15.00 24.38 22.01
CA THR A 379 -15.14 22.96 22.40
C THR A 379 -13.92 22.17 21.94
N LEU A 380 -13.48 22.42 20.71
CA LEU A 380 -12.31 21.81 20.07
C LEU A 380 -11.00 22.14 20.81
N ASP A 381 -10.83 23.35 21.35
CA ASP A 381 -9.67 23.70 22.20
C ASP A 381 -9.54 22.73 23.39
N GLY A 382 -10.67 22.37 24.01
CA GLY A 382 -10.71 21.37 25.07
C GLY A 382 -10.44 19.94 24.59
N VAL A 383 -10.58 19.64 23.30
CA VAL A 383 -10.18 18.35 22.70
C VAL A 383 -8.66 18.35 22.49
N TYR A 384 -8.09 19.43 21.95
CA TYR A 384 -6.64 19.57 21.75
C TYR A 384 -5.84 19.56 23.06
N ALA A 385 -6.43 20.00 24.16
CA ALA A 385 -5.82 19.87 25.48
C ALA A 385 -5.59 18.39 25.88
N VAL A 386 -6.45 17.47 25.43
CA VAL A 386 -6.35 16.03 25.69
C VAL A 386 -5.54 15.33 24.59
N HIS A 387 -5.78 15.72 23.32
CA HIS A 387 -5.16 15.15 22.13
C HIS A 387 -4.40 16.22 21.33
N PRO A 388 -3.21 16.65 21.78
CA PRO A 388 -2.44 17.71 21.12
C PRO A 388 -1.93 17.32 19.72
N GLN A 389 -1.86 16.02 19.41
CA GLN A 389 -1.49 15.49 18.10
C GLN A 389 -2.63 15.61 17.06
N LEU A 390 -3.88 15.81 17.50
CA LEU A 390 -5.03 15.82 16.61
C LEU A 390 -5.04 17.07 15.72
N ASN A 391 -5.34 16.86 14.44
CA ASN A 391 -5.68 17.87 13.46
C ASN A 391 -7.15 17.68 13.05
N VAL A 392 -7.98 18.72 13.16
CA VAL A 392 -9.36 18.65 12.68
C VAL A 392 -9.49 19.61 11.52
N VAL A 393 -9.76 19.08 10.33
CA VAL A 393 -9.92 19.88 9.11
C VAL A 393 -11.39 20.19 8.93
N TYR A 394 -11.76 21.47 8.89
CA TYR A 394 -13.14 21.95 8.76
C TYR A 394 -13.20 23.23 7.92
N LYS A 395 -14.40 23.61 7.44
CA LYS A 395 -14.60 24.86 6.69
C LYS A 395 -14.97 25.99 7.63
N ALA A 396 -14.09 26.98 7.76
CA ALA A 396 -14.42 28.21 8.45
C ALA A 396 -15.28 29.14 7.56
N VAL A 397 -16.41 29.63 8.08
CA VAL A 397 -17.29 30.57 7.36
C VAL A 397 -16.53 31.87 7.04
N PRO A 398 -16.47 32.32 5.77
CA PRO A 398 -16.03 33.66 5.43
C PRO A 398 -17.06 34.68 5.94
N GLY A 399 -16.76 35.39 7.03
CA GLY A 399 -17.65 36.43 7.60
C GLY A 399 -17.88 36.31 9.11
N LEU A 400 -17.72 35.11 9.67
CA LEU A 400 -17.66 34.84 11.13
C LEU A 400 -16.28 34.36 11.58
N SER A 401 -15.41 34.00 10.63
CA SER A 401 -13.99 33.93 10.90
C SER A 401 -13.50 35.27 11.44
N VAL A 402 -12.46 35.21 12.25
CA VAL A 402 -11.53 36.28 12.63
C VAL A 402 -10.82 36.87 11.38
N LYS A 403 -11.52 37.01 10.24
CA LYS A 403 -11.06 37.60 8.98
C LYS A 403 -10.90 39.13 9.08
N LYS A 404 -11.34 39.76 10.16
CA LYS A 404 -10.96 41.14 10.52
C LYS A 404 -9.66 41.24 11.33
N THR A 405 -9.05 40.12 11.73
CA THR A 405 -7.71 40.11 12.39
C THR A 405 -6.66 39.39 11.53
N VAL A 406 -6.83 39.40 10.21
CA VAL A 406 -5.84 38.93 9.23
C VAL A 406 -4.62 39.85 9.15
N PHE A 407 -4.60 40.98 9.87
CA PHE A 407 -3.55 41.99 9.76
C PHE A 407 -2.43 41.99 10.81
N LEU A 408 -2.36 41.06 11.77
CA LEU A 408 -1.33 41.12 12.82
C LEU A 408 -0.74 39.78 13.30
N TRP A 409 -0.99 38.66 12.62
CA TRP A 409 -0.39 37.40 13.07
C TRP A 409 1.00 37.20 12.49
N THR A 410 1.99 37.23 13.39
CA THR A 410 3.39 37.00 13.05
C THR A 410 3.56 35.62 12.42
N ASN A 411 4.26 35.58 11.30
CA ASN A 411 4.63 34.33 10.61
C ASN A 411 5.27 33.35 11.61
N PRO A 412 4.83 32.08 11.71
CA PRO A 412 5.36 31.11 12.68
C PRO A 412 6.88 30.99 12.59
N MET A 413 7.45 31.02 11.39
CA MET A 413 8.91 30.97 11.20
C MET A 413 9.62 32.20 11.78
N LYS A 414 8.98 33.38 11.77
CA LYS A 414 9.54 34.58 12.41
C LYS A 414 9.52 34.48 13.93
N LEU A 415 8.48 33.89 14.50
CA LEU A 415 8.41 33.65 15.95
C LEU A 415 9.50 32.68 16.40
N ILE A 416 9.68 31.59 15.65
CA ILE A 416 10.76 30.63 15.91
C ILE A 416 12.13 31.29 15.73
N GLN A 417 12.33 32.07 14.65
CA GLN A 417 13.57 32.81 14.43
C GLN A 417 13.86 33.79 15.57
N SER A 418 12.86 34.54 16.04
CA SER A 418 13.03 35.50 17.13
C SER A 418 13.47 34.81 18.43
N TYR A 419 12.90 33.65 18.73
CA TYR A 419 13.34 32.83 19.87
C TYR A 419 14.76 32.29 19.68
N ALA A 420 15.06 31.77 18.48
CA ALA A 420 16.38 31.24 18.14
C ALA A 420 17.46 32.31 18.31
N ASP A 421 17.21 33.53 17.81
CA ASP A 421 18.11 34.67 17.92
C ASP A 421 18.32 35.07 19.40
N GLN A 422 17.25 35.12 20.20
CA GLN A 422 17.34 35.43 21.63
C GLN A 422 18.15 34.40 22.41
N GLN A 423 18.03 33.12 22.06
CA GLN A 423 18.74 32.02 22.72
C GLN A 423 20.10 31.71 22.08
N LYS A 424 20.49 32.45 21.04
CA LYS A 424 21.73 32.25 20.27
C LYS A 424 21.88 30.83 19.72
N ILE A 425 20.78 30.24 19.28
CA ILE A 425 20.73 28.93 18.60
C ILE A 425 20.24 29.11 17.16
N THR A 426 20.44 28.12 16.29
CA THR A 426 19.80 28.14 14.97
C THR A 426 18.34 27.68 15.06
N VAL A 427 17.51 28.08 14.08
CA VAL A 427 16.13 27.55 13.95
C VAL A 427 16.14 26.02 13.84
N VAL A 428 17.14 25.47 13.15
CA VAL A 428 17.30 24.03 12.98
C VAL A 428 17.64 23.35 14.30
N ASP A 429 18.48 23.95 15.14
CA ASP A 429 18.78 23.40 16.47
C ASP A 429 17.55 23.41 17.37
N PHE A 430 16.73 24.46 17.28
CA PHE A 430 15.44 24.49 17.97
C PHE A 430 14.52 23.35 17.49
N LEU A 431 14.32 23.20 16.18
CA LEU A 431 13.45 22.14 15.64
C LEU A 431 13.99 20.73 15.92
N LYS A 432 15.31 20.52 15.84
CA LYS A 432 15.96 19.28 16.28
C LYS A 432 15.73 19.00 17.75
N SER A 433 15.75 20.02 18.61
CA SER A 433 15.53 19.85 20.06
C SER A 433 14.13 19.35 20.41
N LEU A 434 13.17 19.48 19.49
CA LEU A 434 11.82 18.92 19.63
C LEU A 434 11.78 17.43 19.35
N ASN A 435 12.80 16.88 18.68
CA ASN A 435 12.89 15.48 18.31
C ASN A 435 13.72 14.70 19.34
N PRO A 436 13.11 13.77 20.10
CA PRO A 436 13.86 12.94 21.05
C PRO A 436 14.97 12.11 20.38
N ALA A 437 14.78 11.73 19.11
CA ALA A 437 15.77 10.97 18.34
C ALA A 437 16.90 11.87 17.77
N GLY A 438 16.79 13.19 17.88
CA GLY A 438 17.76 14.15 17.32
C GLY A 438 17.83 14.18 15.78
N THR A 439 16.93 13.48 15.08
CA THR A 439 16.92 13.40 13.62
C THR A 439 16.25 14.62 12.99
N MET A 440 16.52 14.84 11.69
CA MET A 440 15.95 15.95 10.90
C MET A 440 14.52 15.72 10.40
N LYS A 441 13.95 14.54 10.70
CA LYS A 441 12.64 14.10 10.25
C LYS A 441 11.83 13.60 11.44
N MET A 442 10.55 13.92 11.46
CA MET A 442 9.62 13.50 12.51
C MET A 442 8.20 13.37 11.95
N HIS A 443 7.42 12.42 12.44
CA HIS A 443 6.00 12.30 12.11
C HIS A 443 5.23 13.57 12.48
N VAL A 444 4.26 13.97 11.65
CA VAL A 444 3.47 15.20 11.83
C VAL A 444 2.73 15.23 13.17
N GLY A 445 2.13 14.12 13.61
CA GLY A 445 1.45 14.03 14.91
C GLY A 445 2.38 14.28 16.09
N GLU A 446 3.57 13.65 16.08
CA GLU A 446 4.61 13.86 17.10
C GLU A 446 5.15 15.28 17.07
N PHE A 447 5.34 15.86 15.89
CA PHE A 447 5.79 17.25 15.74
C PHE A 447 4.76 18.23 16.30
N ARG A 448 3.47 18.01 15.99
CA ARG A 448 2.38 18.82 16.52
C ARG A 448 2.35 18.75 18.05
N LYS A 449 2.42 17.54 18.60
CA LYS A 449 2.48 17.31 20.05
C LYS A 449 3.67 18.02 20.68
N ALA A 450 4.89 17.86 20.13
CA ALA A 450 6.09 18.52 20.64
C ALA A 450 5.98 20.05 20.56
N MET A 451 5.42 20.60 19.47
CA MET A 451 5.20 22.03 19.29
C MET A 451 4.14 22.61 20.23
N VAL A 452 3.12 21.84 20.61
CA VAL A 452 2.12 22.26 21.60
C VAL A 452 2.67 22.17 23.03
N GLN A 453 3.50 21.16 23.31
CA GLN A 453 4.07 20.93 24.65
C GLN A 453 5.26 21.85 24.96
N GLN A 454 6.00 22.29 23.95
CA GLN A 454 7.06 23.29 24.15
C GLN A 454 6.43 24.64 24.51
N ASN A 455 6.85 25.22 25.63
CA ASN A 455 6.38 26.53 26.10
C ASN A 455 7.27 27.69 25.63
N LYS A 456 8.16 27.45 24.65
CA LYS A 456 9.22 28.38 24.23
C LYS A 456 8.73 29.34 23.13
N VAL A 457 8.00 28.81 22.16
CA VAL A 457 7.46 29.53 21.00
C VAL A 457 5.95 29.31 20.96
N PRO A 458 5.14 30.22 21.51
CA PRO A 458 3.70 30.04 21.51
C PRO A 458 3.15 30.17 20.09
N LEU A 459 2.64 29.06 19.54
CA LEU A 459 1.94 29.04 18.26
C LEU A 459 0.47 28.65 18.50
N ASN A 460 -0.44 29.36 17.86
CA ASN A 460 -1.82 28.89 17.79
C ASN A 460 -1.96 27.76 16.74
N GLN A 461 -3.10 27.06 16.76
CA GLN A 461 -3.35 25.92 15.87
C GLN A 461 -3.26 26.27 14.38
N TYR A 462 -3.66 27.48 13.98
CA TYR A 462 -3.54 27.94 12.59
C TYR A 462 -2.08 28.14 12.17
N GLN A 463 -1.29 28.81 13.01
CA GLN A 463 0.15 29.00 12.78
C GLN A 463 0.90 27.68 12.76
N LEU A 464 0.51 26.72 13.61
CA LEU A 464 1.06 25.38 13.63
C LEU A 464 0.71 24.60 12.36
N GLY A 465 -0.54 24.69 11.89
CA GLY A 465 -0.95 24.11 10.60
C GLY A 465 -0.18 24.70 9.41
N GLU A 466 -0.02 26.02 9.35
CA GLU A 466 0.78 26.69 8.31
C GLU A 466 2.27 26.33 8.38
N LEU A 467 2.81 26.14 9.59
CA LEU A 467 4.19 25.68 9.77
C LEU A 467 4.34 24.26 9.24
N ILE A 468 3.46 23.34 9.64
CA ILE A 468 3.46 21.94 9.17
C ILE A 468 3.34 21.91 7.66
N LYS A 469 2.40 22.65 7.07
CA LYS A 469 2.22 22.71 5.61
C LYS A 469 3.47 23.14 4.84
N ARG A 470 4.35 23.93 5.46
CA ARG A 470 5.64 24.35 4.85
C ARG A 470 6.75 23.34 5.02
N LEU A 471 6.67 22.51 6.06
CA LEU A 471 7.72 21.56 6.44
C LEU A 471 7.38 20.12 6.04
N ASP A 472 6.11 19.81 5.82
CA ASP A 472 5.62 18.49 5.41
C ASP A 472 5.82 18.31 3.90
N GLU A 473 6.46 17.21 3.53
CA GLU A 473 6.72 16.80 2.15
C GLU A 473 5.51 16.08 1.52
N LYS A 474 4.32 16.19 2.14
CA LYS A 474 3.11 15.39 1.83
C LYS A 474 3.30 13.90 2.08
N THR A 475 4.21 13.55 2.98
CA THR A 475 4.54 12.16 3.34
C THR A 475 4.04 11.81 4.75
N GLY A 476 3.39 12.75 5.45
CA GLY A 476 3.07 12.61 6.86
C GLY A 476 4.29 12.79 7.78
N MET A 477 5.39 13.29 7.22
CA MET A 477 6.65 13.57 7.91
C MET A 477 7.03 15.03 7.70
N VAL A 478 7.36 15.70 8.80
CA VAL A 478 7.98 17.02 8.81
C VAL A 478 9.47 16.82 8.59
N ASN A 479 10.02 17.47 7.55
CA ASN A 479 11.45 17.52 7.30
C ASN A 479 11.94 18.96 7.41
N PHE A 480 13.03 19.18 8.15
CA PHE A 480 13.64 20.50 8.30
C PHE A 480 15.09 20.54 7.81
N SER A 481 15.55 19.53 7.07
CA SER A 481 16.90 19.48 6.49
C SER A 481 17.20 20.63 5.53
N PHE A 482 16.19 21.10 4.78
CA PHE A 482 16.35 22.17 3.79
C PHE A 482 16.58 23.56 4.42
N LEU A 483 16.28 23.73 5.72
CA LEU A 483 16.52 24.99 6.43
C LEU A 483 18.01 25.27 6.69
N ASN A 484 18.89 24.27 6.47
CA ASN A 484 20.35 24.40 6.55
C ASN A 484 21.01 24.85 5.23
N MET A 485 20.25 24.98 4.13
CA MET A 485 20.82 25.41 2.84
C MET A 485 21.11 26.92 2.89
N PRO A 486 22.33 27.37 2.56
CA PRO A 486 22.58 28.80 2.37
C PRO A 486 21.65 29.30 1.26
N LYS A 487 20.96 30.41 1.53
CA LYS A 487 20.15 31.09 0.49
C LYS A 487 21.09 31.51 -0.63
N THR A 488 21.03 30.79 -1.74
CA THR A 488 21.63 31.18 -3.03
C THR A 488 20.94 32.41 -3.60
#